data_AF-A0A1F3D9K6-F1
#
_entry.id   AF-A0A1F3D9K6-F1
#
_cell.length_a   1.000
_cell.length_b   1.000
_cell.length_c   1.000
_cell.angle_alpha   90.00
_cell.angle_beta   90.00
_cell.angle_gamma   90.00
#
_symmetry.space_group_name_H-M   'P 1'
#
loop_
_entity.id
_entity.type
_entity.pdbx_description
1 polymer ?
#
loop_
_entity_poly.entity_id
_entity_poly.type
_entity_poly.pdbx_seq_one_letter_code
_entity_poly.pdbx_strand_id
1 'polypeptide(L)'
;MKNLRFILGLLLGVVVSTAVFCIVSCKTEPLASSPEVINPPSSTLIKELGSFTKVYKLDVDKTQYIVVVNDHNGGVAIIQHKFLPQ
;
A
#
# COMPACT_ATOMS: atom_id res chain seq x y z
N MET A 1 -23.89 37.08 38.99
CA MET A 1 -24.29 36.38 37.74
C MET A 1 -23.63 36.90 36.45
N LYS A 2 -22.55 37.71 36.50
CA LYS A 2 -21.93 38.28 35.28
C LYS A 2 -20.96 37.32 34.57
N ASN A 3 -20.31 36.45 35.35
CA ASN A 3 -19.27 35.55 34.84
C ASN A 3 -19.83 34.22 34.31
N LEU A 4 -21.13 33.96 34.51
CA LEU A 4 -21.75 32.70 34.11
C LEU A 4 -21.76 32.54 32.58
N ARG A 5 -21.96 33.63 31.85
CA ARG A 5 -21.91 33.63 30.37
C ARG A 5 -20.52 33.34 29.84
N PHE A 6 -19.48 33.82 30.55
CA PHE A 6 -18.08 33.56 30.19
C PHE A 6 -17.72 32.09 30.43
N ILE A 7 -18.11 31.54 31.58
CA ILE A 7 -17.88 30.12 31.92
C ILE A 7 -18.63 29.20 30.95
N LEU A 8 -19.86 29.56 30.57
CA LEU A 8 -20.66 28.80 29.60
C LEU A 8 -20.01 28.81 28.20
N GLY A 9 -19.48 29.95 27.76
CA GLY A 9 -18.75 30.06 26.50
C GLY A 9 -17.47 29.24 26.48
N LEU A 10 -16.72 29.23 27.59
CA LEU A 10 -15.50 28.42 27.72
C LEU A 10 -15.81 26.92 27.64
N LEU A 11 -16.88 26.47 28.31
CA LEU A 11 -17.30 25.07 28.26
C LEU A 11 -17.70 24.63 26.85
N LEU A 12 -18.46 25.46 26.13
CA LEU A 12 -18.84 25.23 24.74
C LEU A 12 -17.62 25.16 23.82
N GLY A 13 -16.65 26.05 24.01
CA GLY A 13 -15.40 26.04 23.25
C GLY A 13 -14.61 24.75 23.44
N VAL A 14 -14.53 24.24 24.68
CA VAL A 14 -13.86 22.97 24.97
C VAL A 14 -14.57 21.81 24.26
N VAL A 15 -15.90 21.72 24.34
CA VAL A 15 -16.69 20.65 23.70
C VAL A 15 -16.54 20.67 22.18
N VAL A 16 -16.55 21.84 21.54
CA VAL A 16 -16.37 21.95 20.09
C VAL A 16 -14.94 21.54 19.70
N SER A 17 -13.93 21.98 20.46
CA SER A 17 -12.53 21.65 20.17
C SER A 17 -12.25 20.15 20.28
N THR A 18 -12.81 19.47 21.29
CA THR A 18 -12.67 18.02 21.44
C THR A 18 -13.40 17.25 20.36
N ALA A 19 -14.58 17.69 19.93
CA ALA A 19 -15.30 17.08 18.81
C ALA A 19 -14.50 17.18 17.50
N VAL A 20 -13.94 18.36 17.19
CA VAL A 20 -13.11 18.55 15.99
C VAL A 20 -11.81 17.73 16.08
N PHE A 21 -11.15 17.72 17.24
CA PHE A 21 -9.96 16.92 17.47
C PHE A 21 -10.24 15.42 17.31
N CYS A 22 -11.37 14.93 17.80
CA CYS A 22 -11.81 13.55 17.58
C CYS A 22 -12.08 13.28 16.10
N ILE A 23 -12.71 14.17 15.34
CA ILE A 23 -12.93 13.95 13.90
C ILE A 23 -11.60 13.92 13.12
N VAL A 24 -10.65 14.80 13.48
CA VAL A 24 -9.32 14.83 12.82
C VAL A 24 -8.46 13.65 13.24
N SER A 25 -8.48 13.25 14.52
CA SER A 25 -7.72 12.10 15.03
C SER A 25 -8.34 10.75 14.62
N CYS A 26 -9.67 10.70 14.47
CA CYS A 26 -10.40 9.59 13.87
C CYS A 26 -10.46 9.69 12.34
N LYS A 27 -9.64 10.55 11.71
CA LYS A 27 -9.18 10.28 10.34
C LYS A 27 -8.20 9.13 10.44
N THR A 28 -8.78 7.97 10.74
CA THR A 28 -8.26 6.64 10.68
C THR A 28 -7.38 6.58 9.45
N GLU A 29 -6.10 6.28 9.67
CA GLU A 29 -5.28 5.61 8.67
C GLU A 29 -6.20 4.69 7.88
N PRO A 30 -6.21 4.80 6.53
CA PRO A 30 -7.23 4.15 5.71
C PRO A 30 -7.37 2.74 6.24
N LEU A 31 -8.60 2.39 6.66
CA LEU A 31 -8.94 1.04 7.11
C LEU A 31 -8.13 0.10 6.24
N ALA A 32 -7.11 -0.53 6.83
CA ALA A 32 -6.40 -1.64 6.21
C ALA A 32 -7.43 -2.76 6.14
N SER A 33 -8.38 -2.59 5.24
CA SER A 33 -9.38 -3.56 4.89
C SER A 33 -8.59 -4.68 4.24
N SER A 34 -8.59 -5.80 4.95
CA SER A 34 -7.83 -7.01 4.72
C SER A 34 -6.48 -6.98 5.44
N PRO A 35 -6.12 -8.03 6.21
CA PRO A 35 -4.70 -8.34 6.33
C PRO A 35 -4.17 -8.34 4.90
N GLU A 36 -3.19 -7.49 4.63
CA GLU A 36 -2.41 -7.62 3.43
C GLU A 36 -1.81 -9.02 3.57
N VAL A 37 -2.41 -9.99 2.88
CA VAL A 37 -1.83 -11.31 2.74
C VAL A 37 -0.57 -11.00 1.96
N ILE A 38 0.52 -10.78 2.69
CA ILE A 38 1.88 -10.80 2.18
C ILE A 38 2.02 -12.24 1.70
N ASN A 39 1.55 -12.49 0.49
CA ASN A 39 1.81 -13.74 -0.18
C ASN A 39 3.33 -13.76 -0.29
N PRO A 40 4.00 -14.78 0.26
CA PRO A 40 5.44 -14.88 0.09
C PRO A 40 5.74 -14.74 -1.41
N PRO A 41 6.79 -13.96 -1.77
CA PRO A 41 7.10 -13.69 -3.16
C PRO A 41 7.17 -15.01 -3.92
N SER A 42 6.19 -15.22 -4.81
CA SER A 42 6.06 -16.45 -5.56
C SER A 42 6.74 -16.27 -6.89
N SER A 43 7.72 -17.13 -7.17
CA SER A 43 8.38 -17.19 -8.46
C SER A 43 7.89 -18.40 -9.23
N THR A 44 7.57 -18.24 -10.50
CA THR A 44 7.21 -19.34 -11.38
C THR A 44 7.92 -19.17 -12.71
N LEU A 45 8.62 -20.20 -13.17
CA LEU A 45 9.19 -20.20 -14.51
C LEU A 45 8.05 -20.18 -15.53
N ILE A 46 7.97 -19.12 -16.33
CA ILE A 46 6.96 -18.98 -17.39
C ILE A 46 7.49 -19.60 -18.69
N LYS A 47 8.77 -19.36 -19.00
CA LYS A 47 9.34 -19.74 -20.28
C LYS A 47 10.86 -19.80 -20.25
N GLU A 48 11.43 -20.72 -21.02
CA GLU A 48 12.84 -20.71 -21.37
C GLU A 48 13.01 -20.17 -22.79
N LEU A 49 13.84 -19.14 -22.95
CA LEU A 49 14.25 -18.58 -24.24
C LEU A 49 15.63 -19.11 -24.58
N GLY A 50 15.66 -20.20 -25.34
CA GLY A 50 16.91 -20.90 -25.66
C GLY A 50 17.55 -21.56 -24.42
N SER A 51 18.83 -21.91 -24.51
CA SER A 51 19.49 -22.76 -23.50
C SER A 51 19.90 -22.04 -22.22
N PHE A 52 19.97 -20.70 -22.23
CA PHE A 52 20.55 -19.92 -21.14
C PHE A 52 19.65 -18.80 -20.63
N THR A 53 18.56 -18.46 -21.32
CA THR A 53 17.66 -17.39 -20.88
C THR A 53 16.40 -17.98 -20.28
N LYS A 54 16.10 -17.62 -19.03
CA LYS A 54 14.91 -18.06 -18.29
C LYS A 54 14.06 -16.86 -17.94
N VAL A 55 12.76 -17.01 -18.10
CA VAL A 55 11.76 -15.97 -17.83
C VAL A 55 10.88 -16.44 -16.69
N TYR A 56 10.92 -15.69 -15.60
CA TYR A 56 10.16 -15.93 -14.40
C TYR A 56 9.05 -14.90 -14.23
N LYS A 57 7.92 -15.37 -13.74
CA LYS A 57 6.86 -14.56 -13.14
C LYS A 57 7.24 -14.36 -11.69
N LEU A 58 7.19 -13.12 -11.23
CA LEU A 58 7.38 -12.79 -9.82
C LEU A 58 6.18 -11.95 -9.38
N ASP A 59 5.35 -12.51 -8.51
CA ASP A 59 4.20 -11.80 -7.94
C ASP A 59 4.60 -11.27 -6.53
N VAL A 60 4.61 -9.95 -6.35
CA VAL A 60 4.96 -9.25 -5.09
C VAL A 60 3.86 -8.25 -4.77
N ASP A 61 3.20 -8.36 -3.62
CA ASP A 61 2.22 -7.39 -3.13
C ASP A 61 1.19 -6.97 -4.20
N LYS A 62 0.64 -7.96 -4.91
CA LYS A 62 -0.33 -7.82 -6.03
C LYS A 62 0.22 -7.17 -7.30
N THR A 63 1.51 -6.88 -7.35
CA THR A 63 2.22 -6.45 -8.56
C THR A 63 2.91 -7.63 -9.21
N GLN A 64 2.71 -7.78 -10.51
CA GLN A 64 3.40 -8.78 -11.30
C GLN A 64 4.65 -8.20 -11.95
N TYR A 65 5.75 -8.93 -11.86
CA TYR A 65 7.00 -8.65 -12.53
C TYR A 65 7.36 -9.81 -13.46
N ILE A 66 7.96 -9.47 -14.59
CA ILE A 66 8.62 -10.41 -15.48
C ILE A 66 10.12 -10.26 -15.26
N VAL A 67 10.75 -11.32 -14.81
CA VAL A 67 12.20 -11.38 -14.56
C VAL A 67 12.82 -12.24 -15.64
N VAL A 68 13.73 -11.66 -16.41
CA VAL A 68 14.51 -12.36 -17.43
C VAL A 68 15.92 -12.52 -16.89
N VAL A 69 16.36 -13.77 -16.76
CA VAL A 69 17.70 -14.14 -16.29
C VAL A 69 18.43 -14.82 -17.43
N ASN A 70 19.66 -14.40 -17.70
CA ASN A 70 20.56 -15.09 -18.61
C ASN A 70 21.69 -15.74 -17.80
N ASP A 71 21.64 -17.06 -17.67
CA ASP A 71 22.57 -17.86 -16.86
C ASP A 71 23.98 -17.92 -17.47
N HIS A 72 24.15 -17.57 -18.75
CA HIS A 72 25.46 -17.62 -19.43
C HIS A 72 26.33 -16.39 -19.13
N ASN A 73 25.72 -15.21 -19.02
CA ASN A 73 26.44 -13.94 -18.78
C ASN A 73 26.02 -13.23 -17.48
N GLY A 74 25.07 -13.80 -16.72
CA GLY A 74 24.57 -13.23 -15.48
C GLY A 74 23.65 -12.02 -15.67
N GLY A 75 23.22 -11.74 -16.90
CA GLY A 75 22.34 -10.61 -17.19
C GLY A 75 20.95 -10.79 -16.56
N VAL A 76 20.47 -9.77 -15.86
CA VAL A 76 19.12 -9.77 -15.26
C VAL A 76 18.37 -8.52 -15.71
N ALA A 77 17.16 -8.71 -16.24
CA ALA A 77 16.23 -7.64 -16.53
C ALA A 77 14.92 -7.88 -15.77
N ILE A 78 14.41 -6.85 -15.10
CA ILE A 78 13.17 -6.90 -14.33
C ILE A 78 12.24 -5.84 -14.89
N ILE A 79 11.05 -6.26 -15.31
CA ILE A 79 10.04 -5.35 -15.87
C ILE A 79 8.75 -5.52 -15.08
N GLN A 80 8.21 -4.41 -14.58
CA GLN A 80 6.89 -4.39 -13.96
C GLN A 80 5.83 -4.60 -15.05
N HIS A 81 5.04 -5.66 -14.93
CA HIS A 81 3.92 -5.91 -15.81
C HIS A 81 2.72 -5.07 -15.36
N LYS A 82 2.56 -3.89 -15.97
CA LYS A 82 1.34 -3.10 -15.80
C LYS A 82 0.25 -3.65 -16.70
N PHE A 83 -0.84 -4.11 -16.08
CA PHE A 83 -2.05 -4.43 -16.82
C PHE A 83 -2.58 -3.15 -17.48
N LEU A 84 -2.49 -3.06 -18.81
CA LEU A 84 -3.15 -2.02 -19.59
C LEU A 84 -4.57 -2.52 -19.90
N PRO A 85 -5.63 -1.81 -19.48
CA PRO A 85 -6.98 -2.11 -19.96
C PRO A 85 -7.01 -1.92 -21.48
N GLN A 86 -7.43 -2.96 -22.20
CA GLN A 86 -7.66 -2.92 -23.65
C GLN A 86 -8.96 -2.24 -23.99
#